data_AF-A0A327K3F6-F1
#
_entry.id   AF-A0A327K3F6-F1
#
_cell.length_a   1.000
_cell.length_b   1.000
_cell.length_c   1.000
_cell.angle_alpha   90.00
_cell.angle_beta   90.00
_cell.angle_gamma   90.00
#
_symmetry.space_group_name_H-M   'P 1'
#
loop_
_entity.id
_entity.type
_entity.pdbx_description
1 polymer ?
#
loop_
_entity_poly.entity_id
_entity_poly.type
_entity_poly.pdbx_seq_one_letter_code
_entity_poly.pdbx_strand_id
1 'polypeptide(L)'
;VLFGHYRGAGEAQLKLSGEISGKPVSYEARFTFPETANLNPELERLWAFAEIERELRKLDLLGSDADVKQSVIDTSKEYGILSPFTSM
;
A
#
# COMPACT_ATOMS: atom_id res chain seq x y z
N VAL A 1 -5.49 -8.84 -3.60
CA VAL A 1 -4.19 -8.74 -2.91
C VAL A 1 -4.18 -7.44 -2.13
N LEU A 2 -3.65 -7.44 -0.91
CA LEU A 2 -3.46 -6.23 -0.11
C LEU A 2 -1.96 -5.96 -0.03
N PHE A 3 -1.58 -4.71 -0.25
CA PHE A 3 -0.22 -4.25 0.01
C PHE A 3 -0.22 -3.36 1.25
N GLY A 4 0.92 -3.30 1.93
CA GLY A 4 1.17 -2.41 3.04
C GLY A 4 2.63 -2.02 3.10
N HIS A 5 2.90 -0.83 3.62
CA HIS A 5 4.25 -0.34 3.84
C HIS A 5 4.48 -0.17 5.34
N TYR A 6 5.61 -0.67 5.82
CA TYR A 6 5.95 -0.72 7.24
C TYR A 6 7.26 0.02 7.49
N ARG A 7 7.49 0.41 8.75
CA ARG A 7 8.75 1.00 9.20
C ARG A 7 9.33 0.17 10.34
N GLY A 8 10.64 0.00 10.33
CA GLY A 8 11.36 -0.80 11.32
C GLY A 8 11.42 -2.29 10.98
N ALA A 9 12.07 -3.05 11.86
CA ALA A 9 12.30 -4.47 11.73
C ALA A 9 11.88 -5.21 13.00
N GLY A 10 11.65 -6.52 12.90
CA GLY A 10 11.32 -7.39 14.03
C GLY A 10 10.10 -8.28 13.80
N GLU A 11 9.72 -9.02 14.85
CA GLU A 11 8.56 -9.90 14.85
C GLU A 11 7.25 -9.10 14.73
N ALA A 12 6.38 -9.55 13.85
CA ALA A 12 5.03 -9.00 13.66
C ALA A 12 3.99 -10.13 13.70
N GLN A 13 2.82 -9.81 14.25
CA GLN A 13 1.64 -10.67 14.21
C GLN A 13 0.57 -9.98 13.37
N LEU A 14 0.11 -10.66 12.33
CA LEU A 14 -1.02 -10.25 11.50
C LEU A 14 -2.25 -11.03 11.92
N LYS A 15 -3.37 -10.33 12.10
CA LYS A 15 -4.70 -10.92 12.28
C LYS A 15 -5.63 -10.44 11.18
N LEU A 16 -6.21 -11.38 10.44
CA LEU A 16 -7.23 -11.11 9.43
C LEU A 16 -8.57 -11.65 9.93
N SER A 17 -9.50 -10.75 10.22
CA SER A 17 -10.86 -11.10 10.60
C SER A 17 -11.87 -10.76 9.51
N GLY A 18 -12.95 -11.54 9.44
CA GLY A 18 -14.04 -11.29 8.50
C GLY A 18 -15.25 -12.14 8.84
N GLU A 19 -16.20 -12.19 7.92
CA GLU A 19 -17.40 -13.00 8.03
C GLU A 19 -17.58 -13.84 6.76
N ILE A 20 -17.86 -15.13 6.93
CA ILE A 20 -18.18 -16.05 5.83
C ILE A 20 -19.54 -16.68 6.12
N SER A 21 -20.54 -16.34 5.30
CA SER A 21 -21.90 -16.87 5.42
C SER A 21 -22.52 -16.67 6.81
N GLY A 22 -22.43 -15.46 7.38
CA GLY A 22 -22.98 -15.16 8.72
C GLY A 22 -22.09 -15.60 9.88
N LYS A 23 -20.95 -16.26 9.63
CA LYS A 23 -20.07 -16.78 10.67
C LYS A 23 -18.77 -15.98 10.72
N PRO A 24 -18.37 -15.47 11.90
CA PRO A 24 -17.09 -14.77 12.03
C PRO A 24 -15.94 -15.76 11.81
N VAL A 25 -14.93 -15.32 11.07
CA VAL A 25 -13.68 -16.04 10.84
C VAL A 25 -12.49 -15.17 11.22
N SER A 26 -11.42 -15.82 11.67
CA SER A 26 -10.17 -15.15 12.02
C SER A 26 -8.99 -16.01 11.62
N TYR A 27 -8.00 -15.41 10.96
CA TYR A 27 -6.73 -16.02 10.61
C TYR A 27 -5.61 -15.22 11.26
N GLU A 28 -4.59 -15.93 11.74
CA GLU A 28 -3.43 -15.30 12.36
C GLU A 28 -2.15 -15.84 11.73
N ALA A 29 -1.19 -14.95 11.53
CA ALA A 29 0.13 -15.29 11.02
C ALA A 29 1.18 -14.50 11.81
N ARG A 30 2.33 -15.13 12.05
CA ARG A 30 3.53 -14.47 12.58
C ARG A 30 4.62 -14.52 11.54
N PHE A 31 5.36 -13.41 11.42
CA PHE A 31 6.49 -13.29 10.51
C PHE A 31 7.43 -12.22 11.02
N THR A 32 8.68 -12.31 10.59
CA THR A 32 9.72 -11.33 10.93
C THR A 32 9.90 -10.37 9.77
N PHE A 33 9.78 -9.07 10.03
CA PHE A 33 10.24 -8.04 9.11
C PHE A 33 11.77 -7.92 9.23
N PRO A 34 12.53 -8.24 8.18
CA PRO A 34 13.97 -8.10 8.21
C PRO A 34 14.37 -6.62 8.17
N GLU A 35 15.53 -6.29 8.72
CA GLU A 35 16.13 -4.94 8.62
C GLU A 35 16.52 -4.60 7.18
N THR A 36 16.85 -5.61 6.37
CA THR A 36 17.09 -5.46 4.94
C THR A 36 16.60 -6.69 4.21
N ALA A 37 15.80 -6.49 3.15
CA ALA A 37 15.33 -7.56 2.27
C ALA A 37 15.64 -7.22 0.82
N ASN A 38 16.55 -7.96 0.20
CA ASN A 38 16.96 -7.75 -1.19
C ASN A 38 16.36 -8.77 -2.16
N LEU A 39 15.54 -9.70 -1.67
CA LEU A 39 15.04 -10.81 -2.49
C LEU A 39 13.97 -10.36 -3.49
N ASN A 40 13.13 -9.41 -3.10
CA ASN A 40 11.97 -8.98 -3.87
C ASN A 40 11.91 -7.43 -3.93
N PRO A 41 12.90 -6.77 -4.55
CA PRO A 41 12.97 -5.30 -4.61
C PRO A 41 11.75 -4.67 -5.32
N GLU A 42 11.08 -5.41 -6.18
CA GLU A 42 9.88 -4.97 -6.90
C GLU A 42 8.64 -4.79 -6.01
N LEU A 43 8.60 -5.39 -4.82
CA LEU A 43 7.43 -5.28 -3.92
C LEU A 43 7.15 -3.84 -3.51
N GLU A 44 8.18 -3.03 -3.29
CA GLU A 44 8.02 -1.62 -2.95
C GLU A 44 7.34 -0.84 -4.09
N ARG A 45 7.76 -1.10 -5.34
CA ARG A 45 7.16 -0.45 -6.51
C ARG A 45 5.73 -0.92 -6.77
N LEU A 46 5.43 -2.19 -6.50
CA LEU A 46 4.06 -2.73 -6.60
C LEU A 46 3.14 -2.13 -5.53
N TRP A 47 3.64 -1.95 -4.30
CA TRP A 47 2.92 -1.22 -3.26
C TRP A 47 2.65 0.22 -3.69
N ALA A 48 3.67 0.95 -4.14
CA ALA A 48 3.55 2.35 -4.55
C ALA A 48 2.53 2.53 -5.69
N PHE A 49 2.55 1.64 -6.69
CA PHE A 49 1.55 1.64 -7.76
C PHE A 49 0.14 1.40 -7.23
N ALA A 50 -0.05 0.39 -6.37
CA ALA A 50 -1.35 0.10 -5.78
C ALA A 50 -1.89 1.24 -4.91
N GLU A 51 -1.00 1.96 -4.23
CA GLU A 51 -1.33 3.12 -3.40
C GLU A 51 -1.77 4.33 -4.24
N ILE A 52 -1.01 4.66 -5.30
CA ILE A 52 -1.39 5.71 -6.26
C ILE A 52 -2.78 5.43 -6.83
N GLU A 53 -3.02 4.20 -7.29
CA GLU A 53 -4.31 3.75 -7.81
C GLU A 53 -5.45 3.90 -6.80
N ARG A 54 -5.19 3.63 -5.52
CA ARG A 54 -6.18 3.78 -4.44
C ARG A 54 -6.52 5.25 -4.21
N GLU A 55 -5.53 6.12 -4.23
CA GLU A 55 -5.70 7.57 -4.04
C GLU A 55 -6.41 8.22 -5.23
N LEU A 56 -6.07 7.85 -6.46
CA LEU A 56 -6.77 8.32 -7.65
C LEU A 56 -8.26 7.93 -7.63
N ARG A 57 -8.57 6.68 -7.26
CA ARG A 57 -9.97 6.26 -7.06
C ARG A 57 -10.69 7.08 -6.00
N LYS A 58 -10.00 7.50 -4.93
CA LYS A 58 -10.57 8.38 -3.90
C LYS A 58 -10.93 9.75 -4.49
N LEU A 59 -10.06 10.32 -5.33
CA LEU A 59 -10.34 11.57 -6.03
C LEU A 59 -11.53 11.45 -7.00
N ASP A 60 -11.63 10.33 -7.72
CA ASP A 60 -12.75 10.09 -8.65
C ASP A 60 -14.09 10.00 -7.91
N LEU A 61 -14.10 9.38 -6.72
CA LEU A 61 -15.31 9.18 -5.92
C LEU A 61 -15.72 10.42 -5.12
N LEU A 62 -14.75 11.16 -4.56
CA LEU A 62 -15.00 12.22 -3.57
C LEU A 62 -14.76 13.62 -4.14
N GLY A 63 -14.17 13.74 -5.33
CA GLY A 63 -13.75 14.99 -5.92
C GLY A 63 -12.33 15.40 -5.51
N SER A 64 -11.96 16.64 -5.88
CA SER A 64 -10.59 17.12 -5.71
C SER A 64 -10.19 17.30 -4.24
N ASP A 65 -9.07 16.71 -3.87
CA ASP A 65 -8.45 16.83 -2.55
C ASP A 65 -6.96 17.15 -2.76
N ALA A 66 -6.49 18.29 -2.21
CA ALA A 66 -5.12 18.76 -2.42
C ALA A 66 -4.08 17.86 -1.75
N ASP A 67 -4.41 17.30 -0.58
CA ASP A 67 -3.50 16.43 0.17
C ASP A 67 -3.35 15.09 -0.55
N VAL A 68 -4.45 14.55 -1.08
CA VAL A 68 -4.41 13.31 -1.88
C VAL A 68 -3.63 13.53 -3.18
N LYS A 69 -3.80 14.67 -3.86
CA LYS A 69 -3.00 15.00 -5.05
C LYS A 69 -1.51 15.07 -4.73
N GLN A 70 -1.14 15.72 -3.62
CA GLN A 70 0.25 15.84 -3.20
C GLN A 70 0.85 14.46 -2.87
N SER A 71 0.10 13.62 -2.15
CA SER A 71 0.50 12.24 -1.83
C SER A 71 0.78 11.41 -3.09
N VAL A 72 -0.08 11.51 -4.12
CA VAL A 72 0.15 10.86 -5.42
C VAL A 72 1.44 11.37 -6.08
N ILE A 73 1.67 12.69 -6.08
CA ILE A 73 2.88 13.30 -6.67
C ILE A 73 4.14 12.80 -5.97
N ASP A 74 4.15 12.81 -4.64
CA ASP A 74 5.31 12.43 -3.84
C ASP A 74 5.65 10.95 -4.04
N THR A 75 4.65 10.07 -3.93
CA THR A 75 4.81 8.63 -4.18
C THR A 75 5.25 8.35 -5.62
N SER A 76 4.69 9.06 -6.60
CA SER A 76 5.05 8.94 -8.01
C SER A 76 6.53 9.27 -8.25
N LYS A 77 7.01 10.37 -7.64
CA LYS A 77 8.40 10.82 -7.78
C LYS A 77 9.38 9.89 -7.07
N GLU A 78 9.04 9.47 -5.85
CA GLU A 78 9.89 8.58 -5.05
C GLU A 78 10.14 7.24 -5.76
N TYR A 79 9.10 6.66 -6.35
CA TYR A 79 9.18 5.32 -6.95
C TYR A 79 9.27 5.31 -8.49
N GLY A 80 9.41 6.49 -9.13
CA GLY A 80 9.53 6.62 -10.58
C GLY A 80 8.32 6.06 -11.34
N ILE A 81 7.12 6.37 -10.86
CA ILE A 81 5.83 5.95 -11.44
C ILE A 81 5.16 7.16 -12.07
N LEU A 82 4.75 7.05 -13.33
CA LEU A 82 3.98 8.10 -13.99
C LEU A 82 2.55 8.10 -13.47
N SER A 83 2.03 9.27 -13.12
CA SER A 83 0.64 9.50 -12.74
C SER A 83 0.07 10.68 -13.51
N PRO A 84 -1.26 10.93 -13.46
CA PRO A 84 -1.86 12.11 -14.10
C PRO A 84 -1.31 13.46 -13.61
N PHE A 85 -0.57 13.47 -12.48
CA PHE A 85 0.01 14.67 -11.87
C PHE A 85 1.53 14.76 -12.04
N THR A 86 2.16 13.80 -12.72
CA THR A 86 3.60 13.81 -13.01
C THR A 86 3.86 13.70 -14.52
N SER A 87 5.03 14.16 -14.94
CA SER A 87 5.51 14.05 -16.32
C SER A 87 7.01 13.76 -16.31
N MET A 88 7.52 13.22 -17.43
CA MET A 88 8.97 13.06 -17.66
C MET A 88 9.61 14.37 -18.12
#